data_AF-A0AAQ4P5Z6-F1
#
_entry.id   AF-A0AAQ4P5Z6-F1
#
_cell.length_a   1.000
_cell.length_b   1.000
_cell.length_c   1.000
_cell.angle_alpha   90.00
_cell.angle_beta   90.00
_cell.angle_gamma   90.00
#
_symmetry.space_group_name_H-M   'P 1'
#
loop_
_entity.id
_entity.type
_entity.pdbx_description
1 polymer ?
#
loop_
_entity_poly.entity_id
_entity_poly.type
_entity_poly.pdbx_seq_one_letter_code
_entity_poly.pdbx_strand_id
1 'polypeptide(L)'
;MSQQLKPTWFPSSQQVESFQQSLNHEAETLFSSYIPQRIAQLDALLKDPAFSVTDMSSLKAPLDIPIPEPPCTDEEEMETDKSGDDEKKKKKAPKCGYIEGNEKILVLLEKVKPEIVALRETIITVSSWIQHLIPKIEDGNDFGVAVQEKILERIGAVRTKVEAFQTNINKYFSERGDAVGKASKETHVMDYRSLVHEKDQSIYHEVRVVVLDIRGFHAELYDIVSKNLDKVTNPKGEEKPPMY
;
A
#
# COMPACT_ATOMS: atom_id res chain seq x y z
N MET A 1 -49.78 14.12 16.21
CA MET A 1 -48.39 14.10 16.70
C MET A 1 -48.08 12.69 17.16
N SER A 2 -47.60 11.82 16.25
CA SER A 2 -47.15 10.48 16.64
C SER A 2 -45.69 10.58 17.07
N GLN A 3 -45.43 10.59 18.37
CA GLN A 3 -44.10 10.26 18.88
C GLN A 3 -43.83 8.82 18.49
N GLN A 4 -42.92 8.60 17.53
CA GLN A 4 -42.39 7.26 17.29
C GLN A 4 -41.61 6.87 18.54
N LEU A 5 -42.20 5.97 19.33
CA LEU A 5 -41.54 5.31 20.47
C LEU A 5 -40.33 4.56 19.92
N LYS A 6 -39.12 4.99 20.30
CA LYS A 6 -37.90 4.21 20.04
C LYS A 6 -38.10 2.80 20.64
N PRO A 7 -37.82 1.72 19.89
CA PRO A 7 -37.99 0.36 20.40
C PRO A 7 -37.20 0.14 21.69
N THR A 8 -37.72 -0.68 22.60
CA THR A 8 -37.11 -0.97 23.91
C THR A 8 -35.76 -1.71 23.82
N TRP A 9 -35.42 -2.26 22.65
CA TRP A 9 -34.11 -2.87 22.36
C TRP A 9 -33.09 -1.86 21.85
N PHE A 10 -33.44 -0.58 21.72
CA PHE A 10 -32.52 0.49 21.30
C PHE A 10 -31.83 1.04 22.56
N PRO A 11 -30.65 0.53 22.96
CA PRO A 11 -30.00 1.00 24.17
C PRO A 11 -29.65 2.49 24.03
N SER A 12 -29.86 3.24 25.12
CA SER A 12 -29.09 4.45 25.39
C SER A 12 -27.62 4.06 25.38
N SER A 13 -26.90 4.36 24.30
CA SER A 13 -25.56 3.85 24.10
C SER A 13 -24.53 4.90 24.50
N GLN A 14 -24.40 5.13 25.81
CA GLN A 14 -23.32 5.92 26.39
C GLN A 14 -21.95 5.51 25.84
N GLN A 15 -21.79 4.23 25.49
CA GLN A 15 -20.60 3.70 24.83
C GLN A 15 -20.40 4.26 23.41
N VAL A 16 -21.46 4.36 22.61
CA VAL A 16 -21.39 4.95 21.25
C VAL A 16 -21.16 6.46 21.33
N GLU A 17 -21.79 7.16 22.28
CA GLU A 17 -21.54 8.60 22.49
C GLU A 17 -20.08 8.85 22.93
N SER A 18 -19.55 8.02 23.85
CA SER A 18 -18.15 8.07 24.26
C SER A 18 -17.20 7.78 23.10
N PHE A 19 -17.54 6.80 22.24
CA PHE A 19 -16.75 6.51 21.04
C PHE A 19 -16.77 7.69 20.05
N GLN A 20 -17.92 8.32 19.83
CA GLN A 20 -18.03 9.52 18.98
C GLN A 20 -17.18 10.68 19.51
N GLN A 21 -17.20 10.92 20.82
CA GLN A 21 -16.34 11.95 21.44
C GLN A 21 -14.85 11.64 21.27
N SER A 22 -14.45 10.38 21.48
CA SER A 22 -13.08 9.93 21.23
C SER A 22 -12.68 10.13 19.78
N LEU A 23 -13.57 9.79 18.84
CA LEU A 23 -13.33 9.90 17.41
C LEU A 23 -13.18 11.37 16.95
N ASN A 24 -13.97 12.29 17.54
CA ASN A 24 -13.81 13.71 17.31
C ASN A 24 -12.45 14.22 17.81
N HIS A 25 -12.04 13.82 19.02
CA HIS A 25 -10.73 14.21 19.56
C HIS A 25 -9.57 13.63 18.73
N GLU A 26 -9.70 12.39 18.26
CA GLU A 26 -8.72 11.76 17.38
C GLU A 26 -8.64 12.49 16.03
N ALA A 27 -9.77 12.84 15.42
CA ALA A 27 -9.80 13.63 14.19
C ALA A 27 -9.15 15.01 14.38
N GLU A 28 -9.47 15.72 15.47
CA GLU A 28 -8.82 17.00 15.81
C GLU A 28 -7.30 16.86 15.93
N THR A 29 -6.84 15.83 16.64
CA THR A 29 -5.39 15.54 16.79
C THR A 29 -4.75 15.19 15.46
N LEU A 30 -5.46 14.44 14.61
CA LEU A 30 -5.00 14.06 13.28
C LEU A 30 -4.73 15.29 12.41
N PHE A 31 -5.71 16.18 12.28
CA PHE A 31 -5.58 17.36 11.43
C PHE A 31 -4.69 18.44 12.06
N SER A 32 -4.76 18.67 13.38
CA SER A 32 -3.97 19.74 14.01
C SER A 32 -2.48 19.43 14.11
N SER A 33 -2.11 18.15 14.27
CA SER A 33 -0.72 17.77 14.58
C SER A 33 -0.21 16.64 13.70
N TYR A 34 -0.89 15.50 13.66
CA TYR A 34 -0.33 14.27 13.07
C TYR A 34 -0.08 14.39 11.56
N ILE A 35 -1.08 14.82 10.79
CA ILE A 35 -0.98 14.92 9.33
C ILE A 35 0.11 15.92 8.90
N PRO A 36 0.18 17.15 9.44
CA PRO A 36 1.28 18.08 9.13
C PRO A 36 2.66 17.49 9.45
N GLN A 37 2.81 16.82 10.60
CA GLN A 37 4.06 16.17 10.99
C GLN A 37 4.43 15.03 10.02
N ARG A 38 3.45 14.21 9.64
CA ARG A 38 3.66 13.10 8.70
C ARG A 38 4.12 13.59 7.34
N ILE A 39 3.55 14.67 6.82
CA ILE A 39 4.00 15.28 5.55
C ILE A 39 5.49 15.63 5.63
N ALA A 40 5.91 16.31 6.71
CA ALA A 40 7.31 16.69 6.91
C ALA A 40 8.24 15.47 7.08
N GLN A 41 7.80 14.43 7.78
CA GLN A 41 8.55 13.18 7.95
C GLN A 41 8.73 12.45 6.61
N LEU A 42 7.70 12.37 5.78
CA LEU A 42 7.76 11.76 4.46
C LEU A 42 8.63 12.57 3.49
N ASP A 43 8.63 13.91 3.60
CA ASP A 43 9.56 14.77 2.89
C ASP A 43 11.02 14.49 3.27
N ALA A 44 11.29 14.25 4.56
CA ALA A 44 12.62 13.87 5.02
C ALA A 44 13.00 12.46 4.53
N LEU A 45 12.07 11.50 4.57
CA LEU A 45 12.28 10.15 4.06
C LEU A 45 12.64 10.14 2.58
N LEU A 46 11.99 10.96 1.76
CA LEU A 46 12.27 11.06 0.32
C LEU A 46 13.65 11.64 -0.02
N LYS A 47 14.31 12.31 0.95
CA LYS A 47 15.67 12.84 0.85
C LYS A 47 16.73 11.85 1.35
N ASP A 48 16.32 10.76 1.98
CA ASP A 48 17.24 9.69 2.38
C ASP A 48 17.97 9.17 1.11
N PRO A 49 19.31 9.00 1.17
CA PRO A 49 20.09 8.49 0.04
C PRO A 49 19.56 7.17 -0.52
N ALA A 50 18.96 6.32 0.32
CA ALA A 50 18.36 5.07 -0.10
C ALA A 50 17.21 5.27 -1.11
N PHE A 51 16.49 6.40 -1.07
CA PHE A 51 15.41 6.73 -2.01
C PHE A 51 15.87 7.62 -3.17
N SER A 52 17.17 7.90 -3.28
CA SER A 52 17.76 8.85 -4.23
C SER A 52 18.88 8.23 -5.09
N VAL A 53 18.84 6.91 -5.27
CA VAL A 53 19.76 6.19 -6.16
C VAL A 53 19.56 6.63 -7.61
N THR A 54 20.62 7.13 -8.23
CA THR A 54 20.66 7.55 -9.64
C THR A 54 21.23 6.46 -10.56
N ASP A 55 22.22 5.72 -10.08
CA ASP A 55 22.80 4.58 -10.78
C ASP A 55 22.08 3.28 -10.41
N MET A 56 21.20 2.83 -11.31
CA MET A 56 20.42 1.59 -11.11
C MET A 56 21.29 0.32 -11.08
N SER A 57 22.51 0.37 -11.62
CA SER A 57 23.41 -0.78 -11.56
C SER A 57 23.83 -1.10 -10.11
N SER A 58 23.86 -0.07 -9.24
CA SER A 58 24.12 -0.23 -7.82
C SER A 58 23.05 -1.03 -7.08
N LEU A 59 21.83 -1.17 -7.63
CA LEU A 59 20.77 -1.97 -7.04
C LEU A 59 20.92 -3.48 -7.33
N LYS A 60 21.82 -3.88 -8.23
CA LYS A 60 21.98 -5.30 -8.60
C LYS A 60 22.50 -6.10 -7.41
N ALA A 61 21.67 -7.01 -6.90
CA ALA A 61 22.11 -8.02 -5.94
C ALA A 61 22.91 -9.13 -6.65
N PRO A 62 23.91 -9.74 -5.98
CA PRO A 62 24.61 -10.91 -6.51
C PRO A 62 23.65 -12.05 -6.87
N LEU A 63 23.91 -12.72 -7.99
CA LEU A 63 23.13 -13.86 -8.47
C LEU A 63 24.07 -15.01 -8.84
N ASP A 64 24.52 -15.74 -7.82
CA ASP A 64 25.56 -16.79 -7.88
C ASP A 64 25.04 -18.10 -8.48
N ILE A 65 24.40 -18.00 -9.65
CA ILE A 65 23.95 -19.15 -10.44
C ILE A 65 25.06 -19.52 -11.43
N PRO A 66 25.57 -20.76 -11.46
CA PRO A 66 26.60 -21.18 -12.40
C PRO A 66 26.19 -20.94 -13.87
N ILE A 67 27.08 -20.39 -14.69
CA ILE A 67 26.87 -20.24 -16.13
C ILE A 67 27.36 -21.51 -16.82
N PRO A 68 26.55 -22.19 -17.66
CA PRO A 68 27.00 -23.36 -18.40
C PRO A 68 28.13 -23.02 -19.37
N GLU A 69 29.14 -23.86 -19.43
CA GLU A 69 30.14 -23.80 -20.50
C GLU A 69 29.52 -24.26 -21.82
N PRO A 70 29.87 -23.63 -22.96
CA PRO A 70 29.45 -24.12 -24.26
C PRO A 70 30.01 -25.54 -24.47
N PRO A 71 29.24 -26.46 -25.08
CA PRO A 71 29.76 -27.77 -25.42
C PRO A 71 30.95 -27.62 -26.38
N CYS A 72 32.07 -28.28 -26.08
CA CYS A 72 33.21 -28.37 -27.01
C CYS A 72 32.76 -29.05 -28.31
N THR A 73 33.12 -28.46 -29.45
CA THR A 73 32.68 -28.88 -30.79
C THR A 73 33.47 -30.06 -31.38
N ASP A 74 34.10 -30.90 -30.57
CA ASP A 74 34.84 -32.04 -31.09
C ASP A 74 34.16 -33.34 -30.66
N GLU A 75 33.68 -34.05 -31.70
CA GLU A 75 33.15 -35.43 -31.77
C GLU A 75 31.61 -35.58 -31.68
N GLU A 76 31.00 -35.47 -32.87
CA GLU A 76 29.75 -36.11 -33.25
C GLU A 76 29.87 -37.64 -33.09
N GLU A 77 29.09 -38.25 -32.20
CA GLU A 77 28.48 -39.55 -32.50
C GLU A 77 27.00 -39.50 -32.07
N MET A 78 26.13 -39.51 -33.09
CA MET A 78 24.70 -39.77 -32.92
C MET A 78 24.53 -41.19 -32.39
N GLU A 79 23.97 -41.32 -31.18
CA GLU A 79 23.31 -42.57 -30.78
C GLU A 79 21.83 -42.31 -30.56
N THR A 80 21.04 -42.91 -31.44
CA THR A 80 19.59 -42.96 -31.42
C THR A 80 19.06 -43.94 -30.39
N ASP A 81 17.92 -43.55 -29.79
CA ASP A 81 16.91 -44.37 -29.12
C ASP A 81 17.24 -45.06 -27.78
N LYS A 82 16.49 -44.65 -26.73
CA LYS A 82 15.34 -45.46 -26.29
C LYS A 82 14.42 -44.74 -25.30
N SER A 83 13.14 -44.94 -25.60
CA SER A 83 11.93 -44.77 -24.81
C SER A 83 12.01 -45.23 -23.35
N GLY A 84 11.20 -44.59 -22.50
CA GLY A 84 10.64 -45.26 -21.32
C GLY A 84 10.64 -44.47 -20.03
N ASP A 85 9.45 -44.01 -19.68
CA ASP A 85 8.81 -44.29 -18.39
C ASP A 85 8.78 -43.21 -17.29
N ASP A 86 7.63 -43.21 -16.64
CA ASP A 86 7.07 -42.30 -15.66
C ASP A 86 7.91 -42.15 -14.38
N GLU A 87 8.91 -41.28 -14.39
CA GLU A 87 9.46 -40.75 -13.14
C GLU A 87 8.71 -39.49 -12.72
N LYS A 88 7.78 -39.67 -11.77
CA LYS A 88 7.32 -38.64 -10.83
C LYS A 88 8.39 -37.56 -10.69
N LYS A 89 8.09 -36.33 -11.13
CA LYS A 89 8.90 -35.10 -11.03
C LYS A 89 9.47 -34.90 -9.60
N LYS A 90 10.47 -35.69 -9.20
CA LYS A 90 11.40 -35.32 -8.14
C LYS A 90 12.17 -34.17 -8.74
N LYS A 91 11.76 -32.94 -8.40
CA LYS A 91 12.48 -31.72 -8.77
C LYS A 91 13.96 -31.97 -8.45
N LYS A 92 14.79 -32.22 -9.47
CA LYS A 92 16.24 -32.29 -9.29
C LYS A 92 16.63 -30.99 -8.60
N ALA A 93 17.32 -31.09 -7.47
CA ALA A 93 17.73 -29.92 -6.71
C ALA A 93 18.47 -28.96 -7.67
N PRO A 94 18.14 -27.66 -7.67
CA PRO A 94 18.84 -26.71 -8.52
C PRO A 94 20.34 -26.79 -8.23
N LYS A 95 21.17 -26.72 -9.28
CA LYS A 95 22.64 -26.83 -9.16
C LYS A 95 23.30 -25.57 -8.57
N CYS A 96 22.52 -24.61 -8.07
CA CYS A 96 23.01 -23.36 -7.51
C CYS A 96 22.95 -23.38 -5.98
N GLY A 97 23.78 -22.53 -5.36
CA GLY A 97 23.76 -22.30 -3.91
C GLY A 97 22.52 -21.55 -3.44
N TYR A 98 22.54 -21.15 -2.17
CA TYR A 98 21.53 -20.26 -1.58
C TYR A 98 21.58 -18.89 -2.25
N ILE A 99 20.41 -18.35 -2.63
CA ILE A 99 20.29 -17.03 -3.27
C ILE A 99 19.50 -16.12 -2.35
N GLU A 100 20.12 -15.02 -1.95
CA GLU A 100 19.53 -14.06 -1.02
C GLU A 100 18.52 -13.10 -1.67
N GLY A 101 17.71 -12.47 -0.81
CA GLY A 101 16.90 -11.33 -1.17
C GLY A 101 17.78 -10.12 -1.52
N ASN A 102 17.21 -9.14 -2.22
CA ASN A 102 17.93 -7.88 -2.44
C ASN A 102 17.86 -7.02 -1.17
N GLU A 103 18.93 -6.99 -0.39
CA GLU A 103 18.98 -6.28 0.90
C GLU A 103 18.63 -4.79 0.78
N LYS A 104 19.07 -4.13 -0.28
CA LYS A 104 18.78 -2.70 -0.50
C LYS A 104 17.28 -2.45 -0.66
N ILE A 105 16.61 -3.34 -1.39
CA ILE A 105 15.15 -3.29 -1.54
C ILE A 105 14.46 -3.63 -0.20
N LEU A 106 14.96 -4.62 0.53
CA LEU A 106 14.39 -5.00 1.84
C LEU A 106 14.42 -3.83 2.83
N VAL A 107 15.54 -3.11 2.93
CA VAL A 107 15.69 -1.91 3.79
C VAL A 107 14.68 -0.81 3.39
N LEU A 108 14.43 -0.61 2.09
CA LEU A 108 13.42 0.35 1.64
C LEU A 108 12.02 -0.10 2.03
N LEU A 109 11.70 -1.38 1.82
CA LEU A 109 10.39 -1.94 2.17
C LEU A 109 10.12 -1.90 3.68
N GLU A 110 11.14 -2.07 4.52
CA GLU A 110 11.03 -1.91 5.98
C GLU A 110 10.64 -0.49 6.39
N LYS A 111 11.10 0.52 5.65
CA LYS A 111 10.72 1.92 5.89
C LYS A 111 9.33 2.26 5.33
N VAL A 112 8.94 1.70 4.18
CA VAL A 112 7.69 2.08 3.50
C VAL A 112 6.46 1.32 4.01
N LYS A 113 6.59 0.05 4.39
CA LYS A 113 5.45 -0.75 4.89
C LYS A 113 4.73 -0.11 6.09
N PRO A 114 5.43 0.41 7.11
CA PRO A 114 4.77 1.11 8.23
C PRO A 114 3.99 2.35 7.78
N GLU A 115 4.50 3.12 6.81
CA GLU A 115 3.82 4.32 6.31
C GLU A 115 2.53 3.98 5.55
N ILE A 116 2.49 2.86 4.82
CA ILE A 116 1.26 2.35 4.18
C ILE A 116 0.20 2.02 5.25
N VAL A 117 0.61 1.35 6.34
CA VAL A 117 -0.29 0.98 7.44
C VAL A 117 -0.80 2.24 8.15
N ALA A 118 0.09 3.18 8.48
CA ALA A 118 -0.27 4.43 9.13
C ALA A 118 -1.27 5.28 8.31
N LEU A 119 -1.09 5.34 6.99
CA LEU A 119 -2.05 6.02 6.11
C LEU A 119 -3.40 5.28 6.08
N ARG A 120 -3.40 3.94 6.05
CA ARG A 120 -4.65 3.16 6.11
C ARG A 120 -5.43 3.45 7.39
N GLU A 121 -4.76 3.48 8.54
CA GLU A 121 -5.37 3.82 9.82
C GLU A 121 -5.95 5.25 9.80
N THR A 122 -5.18 6.22 9.30
CA THR A 122 -5.64 7.61 9.12
C THR A 122 -6.91 7.68 8.27
N ILE A 123 -6.93 6.97 7.14
CA ILE A 123 -8.08 6.90 6.22
C ILE A 123 -9.31 6.32 6.92
N ILE A 124 -9.13 5.25 7.70
CA ILE A 124 -10.22 4.61 8.45
C ILE A 124 -10.78 5.58 9.49
N THR A 125 -9.92 6.18 10.32
CA THR A 125 -10.35 7.15 11.35
C THR A 125 -11.11 8.32 10.73
N VAL A 126 -10.58 8.96 9.69
CA VAL A 126 -11.24 10.12 9.06
C VAL A 126 -12.55 9.71 8.35
N SER A 127 -12.57 8.56 7.66
CA SER A 127 -13.79 8.05 7.05
C SER A 127 -14.86 7.78 8.10
N SER A 128 -14.50 7.13 9.21
CA SER A 128 -15.43 6.86 10.30
C SER A 128 -15.92 8.16 10.93
N TRP A 129 -15.03 9.13 11.16
CA TRP A 129 -15.39 10.44 11.72
C TRP A 129 -16.44 11.15 10.87
N ILE A 130 -16.21 11.29 9.56
CA ILE A 130 -17.16 11.94 8.65
C ILE A 130 -18.49 11.17 8.58
N GLN A 131 -18.45 9.84 8.56
CA GLN A 131 -19.67 9.01 8.56
C GLN A 131 -20.56 9.26 9.78
N HIS A 132 -19.98 9.47 10.97
CA HIS A 132 -20.74 9.77 12.18
C HIS A 132 -21.31 11.20 12.19
N LEU A 133 -20.74 12.11 11.40
CA LEU A 133 -21.24 13.47 11.22
C LEU A 133 -22.35 13.58 10.18
N ILE A 134 -22.68 12.50 9.46
CA ILE A 134 -23.82 12.49 8.54
C ILE A 134 -25.11 12.61 9.37
N PRO A 135 -25.91 13.66 9.15
CA PRO A 135 -27.10 13.92 9.94
C PRO A 135 -28.21 12.93 9.57
N LYS A 136 -29.34 13.02 10.27
CA LYS A 136 -30.55 12.32 9.89
C LYS A 136 -30.94 12.68 8.44
N ILE A 137 -31.41 11.68 7.70
CA ILE A 137 -31.94 11.86 6.35
C ILE A 137 -33.27 12.62 6.44
N GLU A 138 -33.34 13.73 5.73
CA GLU A 138 -34.50 14.64 5.68
C GLU A 138 -34.72 15.13 4.24
N ASP A 139 -35.88 15.71 3.97
CA ASP A 139 -36.19 16.25 2.63
C ASP A 139 -35.67 17.70 2.54
N GLY A 140 -34.60 17.90 1.77
CA GLY A 140 -34.01 19.21 1.52
C GLY A 140 -32.88 19.60 2.50
N ASN A 141 -32.23 20.72 2.18
CA ASN A 141 -31.01 21.19 2.86
C ASN A 141 -29.86 20.16 2.82
N ASP A 142 -29.69 19.47 1.70
CA ASP A 142 -28.74 18.35 1.58
C ASP A 142 -27.38 18.72 0.99
N PHE A 143 -27.14 20.01 0.71
CA PHE A 143 -25.87 20.44 0.13
C PHE A 143 -24.67 20.07 1.01
N GLY A 144 -24.76 20.30 2.34
CA GLY A 144 -23.70 19.91 3.26
C GLY A 144 -23.47 18.40 3.31
N VAL A 145 -24.55 17.61 3.22
CA VAL A 145 -24.49 16.15 3.17
C VAL A 145 -23.81 15.69 1.87
N ALA A 146 -24.15 16.30 0.73
CA ALA A 146 -23.50 16.02 -0.55
C ALA A 146 -21.99 16.34 -0.54
N VAL A 147 -21.57 17.37 0.21
CA VAL A 147 -20.14 17.65 0.43
C VAL A 147 -19.48 16.53 1.24
N GLN A 148 -20.10 16.07 2.33
CA GLN A 148 -19.60 14.93 3.12
C GLN A 148 -19.46 13.67 2.24
N GLU A 149 -20.49 13.34 1.46
CA GLU A 149 -20.49 12.21 0.54
C GLU A 149 -19.38 12.31 -0.50
N LYS A 150 -19.15 13.51 -1.07
CA LYS A 150 -18.08 13.72 -2.05
C LYS A 150 -16.69 13.52 -1.47
N ILE A 151 -16.47 13.95 -0.23
CA ILE A 151 -15.21 13.74 0.48
C ILE A 151 -15.03 12.24 0.77
N LEU A 152 -16.07 11.55 1.24
CA LEU A 152 -16.04 10.11 1.48
C LEU A 152 -15.77 9.30 0.19
N GLU A 153 -16.36 9.69 -0.93
CA GLU A 153 -16.06 9.10 -2.25
C GLU A 153 -14.56 9.23 -2.56
N ARG A 154 -13.99 10.42 -2.35
CA ARG A 154 -12.56 10.64 -2.58
C ARG A 154 -11.68 9.82 -1.63
N ILE A 155 -12.02 9.76 -0.34
CA ILE A 155 -11.34 8.92 0.65
C ILE A 155 -11.39 7.44 0.21
N GLY A 156 -12.53 6.97 -0.31
CA GLY A 156 -12.68 5.61 -0.86
C GLY A 156 -11.76 5.33 -2.04
N ALA A 157 -11.59 6.29 -2.95
CA ALA A 157 -10.64 6.17 -4.07
C ALA A 157 -9.19 6.08 -3.57
N VAL A 158 -8.80 6.92 -2.59
CA VAL A 158 -7.47 6.85 -1.97
C VAL A 158 -7.25 5.51 -1.27
N ARG A 159 -8.23 5.03 -0.49
CA ARG A 159 -8.17 3.72 0.16
C ARG A 159 -7.87 2.59 -0.82
N THR A 160 -8.58 2.57 -1.96
CA THR A 160 -8.38 1.56 -3.02
C THR A 160 -6.95 1.58 -3.54
N LYS A 161 -6.38 2.78 -3.75
CA LYS A 161 -4.99 2.93 -4.19
C LYS A 161 -3.99 2.45 -3.13
N VAL A 162 -4.23 2.73 -1.86
CA VAL A 162 -3.38 2.26 -0.73
C VAL A 162 -3.41 0.73 -0.60
N GLU A 163 -4.57 0.10 -0.82
CA GLU A 163 -4.70 -1.37 -0.86
C GLU A 163 -3.89 -1.99 -2.03
N ALA A 164 -3.79 -1.29 -3.16
CA ALA A 164 -2.97 -1.73 -4.29
C ALA A 164 -1.47 -1.69 -3.98
N PHE A 165 -0.97 -0.73 -3.19
CA PHE A 165 0.46 -0.66 -2.82
C PHE A 165 0.93 -1.92 -2.10
N GLN A 166 0.15 -2.41 -1.13
CA GLN A 166 0.48 -3.63 -0.39
C GLN A 166 0.49 -4.86 -1.32
N THR A 167 -0.45 -4.90 -2.28
CA THR A 167 -0.52 -5.96 -3.29
C THR A 167 0.71 -5.95 -4.20
N ASN A 168 1.16 -4.77 -4.66
CA ASN A 168 2.35 -4.62 -5.49
C ASN A 168 3.63 -5.08 -4.76
N ILE A 169 3.77 -4.75 -3.48
CA ILE A 169 4.91 -5.21 -2.65
C ILE A 169 4.92 -6.73 -2.53
N ASN A 170 3.77 -7.35 -2.28
CA ASN A 170 3.67 -8.81 -2.21
C ASN A 170 4.01 -9.47 -3.55
N LYS A 171 3.53 -8.87 -4.65
CA LYS A 171 3.77 -9.35 -6.01
C LYS A 171 5.26 -9.36 -6.37
N TYR A 172 6.03 -8.37 -5.90
CA TYR A 172 7.48 -8.34 -6.10
C TYR A 172 8.14 -9.61 -5.58
N PHE A 173 7.82 -10.05 -4.35
CA PHE A 173 8.42 -11.26 -3.78
C PHE A 173 8.11 -12.52 -4.60
N SER A 174 6.85 -12.68 -5.02
CA SER A 174 6.47 -13.81 -5.86
C SER A 174 7.14 -13.76 -7.24
N GLU A 175 7.12 -12.62 -7.91
CA GLU A 175 7.66 -12.49 -9.27
C GLU A 175 9.18 -12.58 -9.29
N ARG A 176 9.87 -12.00 -8.30
CA ARG A 176 11.31 -12.17 -8.14
C ARG A 176 11.66 -13.63 -7.84
N GLY A 177 10.91 -14.27 -6.93
CA GLY A 177 11.08 -15.69 -6.61
C GLY A 177 10.92 -16.59 -7.85
N ASP A 178 9.91 -16.33 -8.67
CA ASP A 178 9.69 -17.04 -9.93
C ASP A 178 10.82 -16.80 -10.94
N ALA A 179 11.29 -15.55 -11.07
CA ALA A 179 12.41 -15.22 -11.95
C ALA A 179 13.71 -15.92 -11.51
N VAL A 180 14.03 -15.89 -10.21
CA VAL A 180 15.18 -16.63 -9.63
C VAL A 180 15.01 -18.13 -9.87
N GLY A 181 13.81 -18.67 -9.63
CA GLY A 181 13.51 -20.07 -9.82
C GLY A 181 13.68 -20.52 -11.28
N LYS A 182 13.35 -19.68 -12.26
CA LYS A 182 13.62 -19.94 -13.68
C LYS A 182 15.11 -19.84 -14.00
N ALA A 183 15.78 -18.78 -13.56
CA ALA A 183 17.22 -18.60 -13.77
C ALA A 183 18.05 -19.78 -13.22
N SER A 184 17.65 -20.35 -12.08
CA SER A 184 18.33 -21.50 -11.45
C SER A 184 18.14 -22.84 -12.19
N LYS A 185 17.05 -22.99 -12.95
CA LYS A 185 16.70 -24.23 -13.67
C LYS A 185 17.19 -24.19 -15.10
N GLU A 186 17.07 -23.03 -15.74
CA GLU A 186 17.39 -22.77 -17.14
C GLU A 186 18.63 -21.86 -17.19
N THR A 187 19.75 -22.37 -16.68
CA THR A 187 20.97 -21.59 -16.43
C THR A 187 21.62 -21.01 -17.69
N HIS A 188 21.27 -21.54 -18.87
CA HIS A 188 21.70 -21.07 -20.19
C HIS A 188 20.86 -19.89 -20.71
N VAL A 189 19.67 -19.64 -20.15
CA VAL A 189 18.79 -18.53 -20.54
C VAL A 189 19.13 -17.30 -19.71
N MET A 190 20.02 -16.46 -20.26
CA MET A 190 20.54 -15.29 -19.54
C MET A 190 19.48 -14.22 -19.25
N ASP A 191 18.40 -14.16 -20.04
CA ASP A 191 17.29 -13.23 -19.83
C ASP A 191 16.61 -13.41 -18.46
N TYR A 192 16.60 -14.62 -17.89
CA TYR A 192 16.04 -14.81 -16.55
C TYR A 192 16.90 -14.17 -15.45
N ARG A 193 18.23 -14.09 -15.65
CA ARG A 193 19.11 -13.35 -14.73
C ARG A 193 18.86 -11.86 -14.83
N SER A 194 18.76 -11.34 -16.06
CA SER A 194 18.37 -9.95 -16.31
C SER A 194 17.01 -9.65 -15.68
N LEU A 195 16.02 -10.54 -15.84
CA LEU A 195 14.68 -10.38 -15.27
C LEU A 195 14.70 -10.22 -13.75
N VAL A 196 15.56 -10.95 -13.02
CA VAL A 196 15.70 -10.77 -11.56
C VAL A 196 16.11 -9.33 -11.23
N HIS A 197 17.11 -8.80 -11.94
CA HIS A 197 17.58 -7.43 -11.73
C HIS A 197 16.57 -6.37 -12.20
N GLU A 198 15.80 -6.65 -13.25
CA GLU A 198 14.70 -5.78 -13.70
C GLU A 198 13.57 -5.73 -12.66
N LYS A 199 13.26 -6.86 -11.99
CA LYS A 199 12.30 -6.87 -10.89
C LYS A 199 12.76 -6.01 -9.71
N ASP A 200 14.06 -6.05 -9.38
CA ASP A 200 14.65 -5.23 -8.32
C ASP A 200 14.59 -3.73 -8.65
N GLN A 201 14.92 -3.35 -9.89
CA GLN A 201 14.81 -1.95 -10.34
C GLN A 201 13.36 -1.46 -10.39
N SER A 202 12.44 -2.30 -10.88
CA SER A 202 11.03 -1.95 -10.99
C SER A 202 10.41 -1.67 -9.62
N ILE A 203 10.66 -2.53 -8.62
CA ILE A 203 10.13 -2.29 -7.26
C ILE A 203 10.78 -1.09 -6.59
N TYR A 204 12.06 -0.81 -6.85
CA TYR A 204 12.73 0.38 -6.32
C TYR A 204 11.99 1.67 -6.74
N HIS A 205 11.67 1.80 -8.03
CA HIS A 205 10.92 2.93 -8.55
C HIS A 205 9.51 3.00 -7.97
N GLU A 206 8.80 1.86 -7.92
CA GLU A 206 7.46 1.78 -7.37
C GLU A 206 7.43 2.22 -5.90
N VAL A 207 8.37 1.75 -5.08
CA VAL A 207 8.46 2.10 -3.65
C VAL A 207 8.67 3.60 -3.46
N ARG A 208 9.47 4.25 -4.31
CA ARG A 208 9.61 5.71 -4.29
C ARG A 208 8.30 6.42 -4.62
N VAL A 209 7.58 5.96 -5.65
CA VAL A 209 6.26 6.52 -6.03
C VAL A 209 5.26 6.34 -4.89
N VAL A 210 5.25 5.20 -4.21
CA VAL A 210 4.39 4.95 -3.04
C VAL A 210 4.60 6.00 -1.96
N VAL A 211 5.85 6.35 -1.61
CA VAL A 211 6.10 7.38 -0.58
C VAL A 211 5.63 8.76 -1.03
N LEU A 212 5.83 9.10 -2.31
CA LEU A 212 5.33 10.34 -2.89
C LEU A 212 3.80 10.42 -2.84
N ASP A 213 3.12 9.32 -3.18
CA ASP A 213 1.67 9.20 -3.14
C ASP A 213 1.15 9.30 -1.70
N ILE A 214 1.75 8.61 -0.73
CA ILE A 214 1.36 8.67 0.69
C ILE A 214 1.44 10.11 1.20
N ARG A 215 2.55 10.81 0.92
CA ARG A 215 2.72 12.23 1.27
C ARG A 215 1.65 13.09 0.60
N GLY A 216 1.40 12.86 -0.68
CA GLY A 216 0.37 13.54 -1.46
C GLY A 216 -1.02 13.35 -0.87
N PHE A 217 -1.38 12.12 -0.49
CA PHE A 217 -2.68 11.81 0.10
C PHE A 217 -2.88 12.42 1.48
N HIS A 218 -1.84 12.50 2.31
CA HIS A 218 -1.92 13.26 3.57
C HIS A 218 -2.21 14.75 3.33
N ALA A 219 -1.48 15.38 2.40
CA ALA A 219 -1.68 16.78 2.05
C ALA A 219 -3.08 17.02 1.43
N GLU A 220 -3.51 16.14 0.54
CA GLU A 220 -4.81 16.20 -0.09
C GLU A 220 -5.95 16.04 0.91
N LEU A 221 -5.85 15.06 1.82
CA LEU A 221 -6.86 14.83 2.86
C LEU A 221 -6.97 16.05 3.79
N TYR A 222 -5.84 16.64 4.17
CA TYR A 222 -5.82 17.87 4.96
C TYR A 222 -6.50 19.02 4.20
N ASP A 223 -6.14 19.23 2.94
CA ASP A 223 -6.65 20.33 2.11
C ASP A 223 -8.16 20.24 1.88
N ILE A 224 -8.66 19.06 1.45
CA ILE A 224 -10.08 18.88 1.14
C ILE A 224 -10.95 19.00 2.39
N VAL A 225 -10.51 18.46 3.54
CA VAL A 225 -11.28 18.54 4.79
C VAL A 225 -11.24 19.95 5.35
N SER A 226 -10.06 20.59 5.42
CA SER A 226 -9.94 21.95 5.98
C SER A 226 -10.74 22.98 5.20
N LYS A 227 -10.73 22.94 3.87
CA LYS A 227 -11.53 23.83 3.01
C LYS A 227 -13.04 23.67 3.19
N ASN A 228 -13.49 22.50 3.62
CA ASN A 228 -14.90 22.15 3.72
C ASN A 228 -15.34 21.90 5.17
N LEU A 229 -14.54 22.29 6.17
CA LEU A 229 -14.71 21.87 7.57
C LEU A 229 -16.08 22.25 8.14
N ASP A 230 -16.59 23.44 7.80
CA ASP A 230 -17.91 23.89 8.25
C ASP A 230 -19.03 22.98 7.72
N LYS A 231 -18.93 22.51 6.48
CA LYS A 231 -19.92 21.60 5.88
C LYS A 231 -19.72 20.16 6.33
N VAL A 232 -18.49 19.76 6.66
CA VAL A 232 -18.20 18.45 7.24
C VAL A 232 -18.77 18.34 8.65
N THR A 233 -18.61 19.36 9.48
CA THR A 233 -19.00 19.33 10.91
C THR A 233 -20.41 19.84 11.19
N ASN A 234 -20.94 20.74 10.36
CA ASN A 234 -22.28 21.29 10.48
C ASN A 234 -23.00 21.32 9.11
N PRO A 235 -23.32 20.15 8.52
CA PRO A 235 -23.86 20.07 7.16
C PRO A 235 -25.22 20.76 7.00
N LYS A 236 -26.03 20.82 8.06
CA LYS A 236 -27.37 21.43 8.05
C LYS A 236 -27.37 22.92 8.48
N GLY A 237 -26.24 23.45 8.96
CA GLY A 237 -26.12 24.86 9.33
C GLY A 237 -26.88 25.23 10.60
N GLU A 238 -27.01 24.29 11.55
CA GLU A 238 -27.65 24.54 12.84
C GLU A 238 -26.83 25.58 13.63
N GLU A 239 -27.50 26.45 14.39
CA GLU A 239 -26.81 27.38 15.28
C GLU A 239 -25.98 26.57 16.29
N LYS A 240 -24.66 26.80 16.32
CA LYS A 240 -23.79 26.18 17.34
C LYS A 240 -24.36 26.58 18.71
N PRO A 241 -24.71 25.64 19.61
CA PRO A 241 -25.09 26.00 20.96
C PRO A 241 -23.94 26.83 21.56
N PRO A 242 -24.23 27.91 22.32
CA PRO A 242 -23.19 28.72 22.91
C PRO A 242 -22.30 27.81 23.76
N MET A 243 -21.03 27.69 23.37
CA MET A 243 -20.00 27.02 24.17
C MET A 243 -19.87 27.80 25.47
N TYR A 244 -20.29 27.19 26.58
CA TYR A 244 -20.02 27.69 27.94
C TYR A 244 -18.60 27.34 28.36
#